data_AF-A0AAV8XCB0-F1
#
_entry.id   AF-A0AAV8XCB0-F1
#
_cell.length_a   1.000
_cell.length_b   1.000
_cell.length_c   1.000
_cell.angle_alpha   90.00
_cell.angle_beta   90.00
_cell.angle_gamma   90.00
#
_symmetry.space_group_name_H-M   'P 1'
#
loop_
_entity.id
_entity.type
_entity.pdbx_description
1 polymer ?
#
loop_
_entity_poly.entity_id
_entity_poly.type
_entity_poly.pdbx_seq_one_letter_code
_entity_poly.pdbx_strand_id
1 'polypeptide(L)'
;MVPCGGYVLCTTRVMKFYCTRCNNSDIRSMFQEVIQVKEEICESKNKIIENKDQIIANKEELINLLRKEIEKLKESTSQENIKISYHDAKVIEDKINPTILGVGVNKIKYVKEGGVAISCSKEQYIQNISESIKRKMGEEYEIKIPEKKNPKIKIFNIEKKSLEDPDVLIENIVIQNVICTPADLYSIMKILSNYENRRIKIMS
;
A
#
# COMPACT_ATOMS: atom_id res chain seq x y z
N MET A 1 69.02 -58.55 1.78
CA MET A 1 68.13 -59.49 1.08
C MET A 1 66.77 -59.42 1.76
N VAL A 2 65.79 -58.90 1.03
CA VAL A 2 64.40 -58.73 1.49
C VAL A 2 63.64 -60.03 1.25
N PRO A 3 62.90 -60.59 2.21
CA PRO A 3 61.83 -61.52 1.89
C PRO A 3 60.52 -60.75 1.81
N CYS A 4 60.03 -60.60 0.57
CA CYS A 4 58.65 -60.26 0.27
C CYS A 4 57.77 -61.48 0.62
N GLY A 5 56.76 -61.32 1.46
CA GLY A 5 55.77 -62.35 1.78
C GLY A 5 54.40 -61.70 1.96
N GLY A 6 53.51 -61.93 1.00
CA GLY A 6 52.29 -61.15 0.78
C GLY A 6 51.22 -61.25 1.86
N TYR A 7 50.48 -60.16 2.04
CA TYR A 7 49.24 -60.13 2.78
C TYR A 7 48.17 -60.90 2.01
N VAL A 8 47.79 -62.07 2.50
CA VAL A 8 46.57 -62.76 2.07
C VAL A 8 45.39 -62.01 2.69
N LEU A 9 44.73 -61.15 1.91
CA LEU A 9 43.41 -60.60 2.26
C LEU A 9 42.41 -61.75 2.20
N CYS A 10 42.23 -62.43 3.33
CA CYS A 10 41.22 -63.46 3.50
C CYS A 10 39.85 -62.77 3.58
N THR A 11 39.22 -62.51 2.43
CA THR A 11 37.81 -62.11 2.39
C THR A 11 36.97 -63.33 2.72
N THR A 12 36.67 -63.53 4.00
CA THR A 12 35.71 -64.54 4.45
C THR A 12 34.36 -64.23 3.81
N ARG A 13 33.98 -65.01 2.79
CA ARG A 13 32.66 -64.94 2.18
C ARG A 13 31.65 -65.47 3.19
N VAL A 14 30.94 -64.57 3.86
CA VAL A 14 29.86 -64.95 4.78
C VAL A 14 28.63 -65.30 3.95
N MET A 15 28.30 -66.60 3.88
CA MET A 15 27.00 -67.05 3.37
C MET A 15 25.95 -66.82 4.47
N LYS A 16 25.03 -65.89 4.22
CA LYS A 16 23.85 -65.69 5.08
C LYS A 16 22.72 -66.58 4.58
N PHE A 17 22.32 -67.55 5.39
CA PHE A 17 21.15 -68.39 5.12
C PHE A 17 19.92 -67.72 5.73
N TYR A 18 18.90 -67.44 4.91
CA TYR A 18 17.63 -66.91 5.37
C TYR A 18 16.60 -68.03 5.38
N CYS A 19 15.97 -68.28 6.53
CA CYS A 19 14.82 -69.16 6.61
C CYS A 19 13.61 -68.44 5.99
N THR A 20 12.98 -69.00 4.94
CA THR A 20 11.81 -68.40 4.29
C THR A 20 10.62 -68.22 5.25
N ARG A 21 10.50 -69.05 6.29
CA ARG A 21 9.50 -68.87 7.36
C ARG A 21 9.81 -67.67 8.26
N CYS A 22 11.07 -67.48 8.67
CA CYS A 22 11.47 -66.38 9.55
C CYS A 22 11.51 -65.04 8.79
N ASN A 23 11.97 -65.04 7.54
CA ASN A 23 11.99 -63.83 6.71
C ASN A 23 10.56 -63.29 6.45
N ASN A 24 9.59 -64.18 6.27
CA ASN A 24 8.19 -63.78 6.11
C ASN A 24 7.54 -63.31 7.43
N SER A 25 7.98 -63.77 8.61
CA SER A 25 7.47 -63.24 9.88
C SER A 25 7.96 -61.82 10.15
N ASP A 26 9.24 -61.55 9.87
CA ASP A 26 9.85 -60.23 10.09
C ASP A 26 9.26 -59.18 9.15
N ILE A 27 9.06 -59.53 7.88
CA ILE A 27 8.40 -58.65 6.91
C ILE A 27 6.94 -58.37 7.35
N ARG A 28 6.25 -59.40 7.88
CA ARG A 28 4.86 -59.26 8.34
C ARG A 28 4.74 -58.35 9.57
N SER A 29 5.66 -58.46 10.53
CA SER A 29 5.68 -57.56 11.70
C SER A 29 5.99 -56.12 11.28
N MET A 30 6.94 -55.92 10.36
CA MET A 30 7.22 -54.59 9.80
C MET A 30 6.00 -53.98 9.11
N PHE A 31 5.24 -54.76 8.33
CA PHE A 31 3.99 -54.26 7.72
C PHE A 31 2.91 -53.93 8.77
N GLN A 32 2.80 -54.71 9.85
CA GLN A 32 1.86 -54.43 10.92
C GLN A 32 2.20 -53.13 11.65
N GLU A 33 3.48 -52.87 11.93
CA GLU A 33 3.94 -51.61 12.51
C GLU A 33 3.62 -50.41 11.59
N VAL A 34 3.84 -50.55 10.28
CA VAL A 34 3.50 -49.51 9.30
C VAL A 34 2.00 -49.24 9.25
N ILE A 35 1.17 -50.28 9.33
CA ILE A 35 -0.29 -50.14 9.37
C ILE A 35 -0.72 -49.40 10.64
N GLN A 36 -0.18 -49.79 11.80
CA GLN A 36 -0.49 -49.15 13.08
C GLN A 36 -0.12 -47.66 13.08
N VAL A 37 1.09 -47.32 12.62
CA VAL A 37 1.52 -45.91 12.51
C VAL A 37 0.61 -45.13 11.55
N LYS A 38 0.16 -45.76 10.46
CA LYS A 38 -0.75 -45.13 9.51
C LYS A 38 -2.12 -44.83 10.13
N GLU A 39 -2.64 -45.73 10.96
CA GLU A 39 -3.89 -45.55 11.70
C GLU A 39 -3.79 -44.39 12.70
N GLU A 40 -2.70 -44.33 13.48
CA GLU A 40 -2.43 -43.24 14.43
C GLU A 40 -2.31 -41.87 13.74
N ILE A 41 -1.67 -41.83 12.56
CA ILE A 41 -1.58 -40.62 11.74
C ILE A 41 -2.97 -40.19 11.25
N CYS A 42 -3.81 -41.14 10.83
CA CYS A 42 -5.17 -40.85 10.39
C CYS A 42 -6.02 -40.28 11.53
N GLU A 43 -5.97 -40.87 12.72
CA GLU A 43 -6.67 -40.35 13.91
C GLU A 43 -6.20 -38.93 14.28
N SER A 44 -4.89 -38.71 14.26
CA SER A 44 -4.31 -37.39 14.55
C SER A 44 -4.77 -36.34 13.54
N LYS A 45 -4.82 -36.70 12.24
CA LYS A 45 -5.33 -35.81 11.20
C LYS A 45 -6.80 -35.47 11.38
N ASN A 46 -7.63 -36.44 11.75
CA ASN A 46 -9.06 -36.21 11.97
C ASN A 46 -9.29 -35.23 13.14
N LYS A 47 -8.56 -35.40 14.25
CA LYS A 47 -8.61 -34.44 15.38
C LYS A 47 -8.19 -33.03 14.97
N ILE A 48 -7.19 -32.89 14.11
CA ILE A 48 -6.77 -31.59 13.58
C ILE A 48 -7.86 -30.95 12.71
N ILE A 49 -8.56 -31.74 11.90
CA ILE A 49 -9.66 -31.27 11.05
C ILE A 49 -10.82 -30.78 11.92
N GLU A 50 -11.26 -31.58 12.90
CA GLU A 50 -12.34 -31.20 13.83
C GLU A 50 -12.02 -29.90 14.58
N ASN A 51 -10.79 -29.74 15.06
CA ASN A 51 -10.36 -28.51 15.72
C ASN A 51 -10.37 -27.31 14.77
N LYS A 52 -10.00 -27.49 13.50
CA LYS A 52 -10.06 -26.43 12.49
C LYS A 52 -11.49 -25.99 12.23
N ASP A 53 -12.41 -26.94 12.11
CA ASP A 53 -13.82 -26.65 11.84
C ASP A 53 -14.45 -25.86 13.00
N GLN A 54 -14.14 -26.21 14.25
CA GLN A 54 -14.57 -25.45 15.42
C GLN A 54 -14.04 -24.01 15.42
N ILE A 55 -12.76 -23.81 15.05
CA ILE A 55 -12.16 -22.48 14.95
C ILE A 55 -12.83 -21.64 13.85
N ILE A 56 -13.17 -22.27 12.72
CA ILE A 56 -13.86 -21.60 11.61
C ILE A 56 -15.25 -21.15 12.06
N ALA A 57 -16.04 -22.03 12.68
CA ALA A 57 -17.37 -21.70 13.19
C ALA A 57 -17.34 -20.51 14.17
N ASN A 58 -16.39 -20.52 15.12
CA ASN A 58 -16.24 -19.42 16.09
C ASN A 58 -15.86 -18.10 15.41
N LYS A 59 -15.03 -18.12 14.37
CA LYS A 59 -14.66 -16.92 13.61
C LYS A 59 -15.84 -16.37 12.81
N GLU A 60 -16.66 -17.24 12.23
CA GLU A 60 -17.86 -16.83 11.49
C GLU A 60 -18.88 -16.15 12.42
N GLU A 61 -19.07 -16.68 13.63
CA GLU A 61 -19.94 -16.07 14.63
C GLU A 61 -19.44 -14.66 15.02
N LEU A 62 -18.14 -14.51 15.29
CA LEU A 62 -17.53 -13.22 15.62
C LEU A 62 -17.69 -12.20 14.49
N ILE A 63 -17.49 -12.62 13.23
CA ILE A 63 -17.69 -11.77 12.05
C ILE A 63 -19.14 -11.29 11.96
N ASN A 64 -20.10 -12.17 12.23
CA ASN A 64 -21.52 -11.83 12.18
C ASN A 64 -21.91 -10.84 13.29
N LEU A 65 -21.35 -10.97 14.49
CA LEU A 65 -21.55 -10.02 15.58
C LEU A 65 -20.98 -8.63 15.22
N LEU A 66 -19.75 -8.58 14.70
CA LEU A 66 -19.11 -7.32 14.26
C LEU A 66 -19.90 -6.63 13.14
N ARG A 67 -20.44 -7.38 12.17
CA ARG A 67 -21.28 -6.82 11.11
C ARG A 67 -22.54 -6.13 11.66
N LYS A 68 -23.22 -6.78 12.61
CA LYS A 68 -24.41 -6.20 13.27
C LYS A 68 -24.07 -4.91 14.04
N GLU A 69 -22.90 -4.87 14.67
CA GLU A 69 -22.45 -3.68 15.41
C GLU A 69 -22.11 -2.51 14.46
N ILE A 70 -21.45 -2.80 13.33
CA ILE A 70 -21.18 -1.80 12.28
C ILE A 70 -22.48 -1.25 11.68
N GLU A 71 -23.50 -2.09 11.45
CA GLU A 71 -24.80 -1.63 10.96
C GLU A 71 -25.46 -0.65 11.92
N LYS A 72 -25.47 -0.95 13.22
CA LYS A 72 -25.99 -0.06 14.26
C LYS A 72 -25.26 1.29 14.29
N LEU A 73 -23.94 1.28 14.14
CA LEU A 73 -23.13 2.52 14.10
C LEU A 73 -23.39 3.34 12.84
N LYS A 74 -23.65 2.71 11.70
CA LYS A 74 -23.98 3.44 10.46
C LYS A 74 -25.32 4.16 10.55
N GLU A 75 -26.30 3.56 11.21
CA GLU A 75 -27.63 4.17 11.39
C GLU A 75 -27.59 5.42 12.29
N SER A 76 -26.81 5.39 13.38
CA SER A 76 -26.60 6.58 14.22
C SER A 76 -25.82 7.68 13.51
N THR A 77 -24.76 7.31 12.78
CA THR A 77 -23.87 8.25 12.08
C THR A 77 -24.54 8.92 10.87
N SER A 78 -25.46 8.24 10.19
CA SER A 78 -26.15 8.78 9.00
C SER A 78 -27.18 9.85 9.34
N GLN A 79 -27.84 9.77 10.50
CA GLN A 79 -28.85 10.75 10.91
C GLN A 79 -28.24 12.05 11.45
N GLU A 80 -27.09 11.98 12.13
CA GLU A 80 -26.38 13.17 12.64
C GLU A 80 -25.63 13.92 11.54
N ASN A 81 -24.90 13.22 10.65
CA ASN A 81 -24.13 13.88 9.60
C ASN A 81 -24.99 14.56 8.52
N ILE A 82 -26.18 14.03 8.22
CA ILE A 82 -27.09 14.68 7.26
C ILE A 82 -27.65 15.99 7.84
N LYS A 83 -27.98 16.02 9.14
CA LYS A 83 -28.51 17.23 9.80
C LYS A 83 -27.44 18.31 9.96
N ILE A 84 -26.21 17.93 10.32
CA ILE A 84 -25.07 18.86 10.46
C ILE A 84 -24.68 19.43 9.09
N SER A 85 -24.51 18.57 8.08
CA SER A 85 -24.06 19.00 6.73
C SER A 85 -25.01 19.98 6.03
N TYR A 86 -26.33 19.88 6.22
CA TYR A 86 -27.29 20.79 5.58
C TYR A 86 -27.36 22.15 6.29
N HIS A 87 -27.18 22.17 7.60
CA HIS A 87 -27.18 23.41 8.37
C HIS A 87 -25.91 24.21 8.08
N ASP A 88 -24.74 23.57 8.07
CA ASP A 88 -23.46 24.24 7.85
C ASP A 88 -23.30 24.73 6.42
N ALA A 89 -23.78 23.97 5.42
CA ALA A 89 -23.75 24.41 4.02
C ALA A 89 -24.57 25.70 3.79
N LYS A 90 -25.75 25.83 4.43
CA LYS A 90 -26.57 27.05 4.35
C LYS A 90 -25.95 28.22 5.12
N VAL A 91 -25.40 27.99 6.31
CA VAL A 91 -24.68 29.03 7.07
C VAL A 91 -23.48 29.54 6.28
N ILE A 92 -22.79 28.65 5.56
CA ILE A 92 -21.70 29.03 4.67
C ILE A 92 -22.24 29.83 3.47
N GLU A 93 -23.32 29.43 2.82
CA GLU A 93 -23.93 30.21 1.72
C GLU A 93 -24.35 31.62 2.13
N ASP A 94 -25.01 31.77 3.28
CA ASP A 94 -25.52 33.06 3.76
C ASP A 94 -24.38 34.02 4.17
N LYS A 95 -23.27 33.48 4.71
CA LYS A 95 -22.11 34.26 5.16
C LYS A 95 -21.05 34.47 4.06
N ILE A 96 -20.88 33.50 3.16
CA ILE A 96 -19.97 33.51 2.01
C ILE A 96 -20.79 33.86 0.77
N ASN A 97 -21.37 35.06 0.74
CA ASN A 97 -21.92 35.56 -0.50
C ASN A 97 -20.74 35.92 -1.44
N PRO A 98 -20.55 35.21 -2.58
CA PRO A 98 -19.43 35.45 -3.50
C PRO A 98 -19.43 36.86 -4.08
N THR A 99 -20.58 37.52 -4.09
CA THR A 99 -20.74 38.93 -4.48
C THR A 99 -20.09 39.87 -3.46
N ILE A 100 -20.11 39.52 -2.18
CA ILE A 100 -19.54 40.30 -1.06
C ILE A 100 -18.04 40.02 -0.90
N LEU A 101 -17.56 38.84 -1.30
CA LEU A 101 -16.15 38.43 -1.14
C LEU A 101 -15.18 39.01 -2.18
N GLY A 102 -15.68 39.78 -3.14
CA GLY A 102 -14.85 40.58 -4.02
C GLY A 102 -14.24 39.79 -5.17
N VAL A 103 -14.66 40.15 -6.38
CA VAL A 103 -13.99 40.03 -7.69
C VAL A 103 -12.89 38.94 -7.78
N GLY A 104 -13.27 37.70 -8.11
CA GLY A 104 -12.28 36.65 -8.43
C GLY A 104 -12.72 35.21 -8.22
N VAL A 105 -13.87 34.99 -7.56
CA VAL A 105 -14.48 33.66 -7.41
C VAL A 105 -15.15 33.26 -8.73
N ASN A 106 -14.63 32.18 -9.35
CA ASN A 106 -15.20 31.64 -10.58
C ASN A 106 -16.33 30.66 -10.31
N LYS A 107 -16.15 29.82 -9.28
CA LYS A 107 -17.07 28.71 -8.99
C LYS A 107 -16.95 28.27 -7.54
N ILE A 108 -18.10 28.05 -6.90
CA ILE A 108 -18.19 27.40 -5.60
C ILE A 108 -18.75 25.99 -5.82
N LYS A 109 -18.17 24.99 -5.16
CA LYS A 109 -18.62 23.60 -5.20
C LYS A 109 -18.69 23.04 -3.78
N TYR A 110 -19.83 22.53 -3.40
CA TYR A 110 -20.00 21.81 -2.14
C TYR A 110 -19.40 20.41 -2.24
N VAL A 111 -18.60 20.05 -1.25
CA VAL A 111 -18.03 18.71 -1.09
C VAL A 111 -18.72 18.00 0.07
N LYS A 112 -18.48 16.69 0.20
CA LYS A 112 -19.04 15.88 1.29
C LYS A 112 -18.56 16.43 2.64
N GLU A 113 -19.33 16.14 3.70
CA GLU A 113 -19.00 16.53 5.09
C GLU A 113 -19.00 18.05 5.32
N GLY A 114 -19.93 18.78 4.68
CA GLY A 114 -20.09 20.23 4.91
C GLY A 114 -18.98 21.11 4.33
N GLY A 115 -18.01 20.55 3.61
CA GLY A 115 -16.92 21.33 3.03
C GLY A 115 -17.33 22.15 1.80
N VAL A 116 -16.63 23.26 1.57
CA VAL A 116 -16.87 24.15 0.43
C VAL A 116 -15.57 24.40 -0.33
N ALA A 117 -15.57 24.07 -1.61
CA ALA A 117 -14.44 24.30 -2.52
C ALA A 117 -14.68 25.57 -3.34
N ILE A 118 -13.78 26.54 -3.23
CA ILE A 118 -13.86 27.83 -3.92
C ILE A 118 -12.77 27.86 -5.00
N SER A 119 -13.18 27.98 -6.26
CA SER A 119 -12.29 28.12 -7.40
C SER A 119 -12.04 29.59 -7.71
N CYS A 120 -10.77 29.96 -7.80
CA CYS A 120 -10.31 31.34 -8.05
C CYS A 120 -9.45 31.42 -9.31
N SER A 121 -9.54 32.55 -10.02
CA SER A 121 -8.77 32.77 -11.26
C SER A 121 -7.28 33.09 -11.04
N LYS A 122 -6.94 33.78 -9.95
CA LYS A 122 -5.56 34.24 -9.66
C LYS A 122 -5.18 33.89 -8.23
N GLU A 123 -3.90 33.61 -8.02
CA GLU A 123 -3.34 33.26 -6.70
C GLU A 123 -3.49 34.37 -5.67
N GLN A 124 -3.37 35.64 -6.09
CA GLN A 124 -3.57 36.81 -5.21
C GLN A 124 -4.97 36.84 -4.58
N TYR A 125 -5.99 36.38 -5.32
CA TYR A 125 -7.36 36.32 -4.79
C TYR A 125 -7.52 35.19 -3.77
N ILE A 126 -6.78 34.09 -3.89
CA ILE A 126 -6.85 32.97 -2.95
C ILE A 126 -6.43 33.43 -1.55
N GLN A 127 -5.33 34.19 -1.46
CA GLN A 127 -4.85 34.73 -0.18
C GLN A 127 -5.87 35.69 0.43
N ASN A 128 -6.34 36.68 -0.33
CA ASN A 128 -7.33 37.66 0.15
C ASN A 128 -8.64 37.01 0.60
N ILE A 129 -9.10 35.98 -0.13
CA ILE A 129 -10.30 35.22 0.23
C ILE A 129 -10.05 34.41 1.49
N SER A 130 -8.90 33.77 1.63
CA SER A 130 -8.56 33.00 2.84
C SER A 130 -8.55 33.88 4.09
N GLU A 131 -7.99 35.08 4.02
CA GLU A 131 -7.97 36.04 5.13
C GLU A 131 -9.36 36.60 5.43
N SER A 132 -10.15 36.88 4.38
CA SER A 132 -11.52 37.37 4.53
C SER A 132 -12.44 36.34 5.17
N ILE A 133 -12.27 35.05 4.83
CA ILE A 133 -13.00 33.95 5.44
C ILE A 133 -12.58 33.79 6.90
N LYS A 134 -11.27 33.74 7.20
CA LYS A 134 -10.78 33.68 8.60
C LYS A 134 -11.34 34.82 9.46
N ARG A 135 -11.37 36.05 8.92
CA ARG A 135 -11.89 37.22 9.63
C ARG A 135 -13.39 37.14 9.90
N LYS A 136 -14.18 36.60 8.97
CA LYS A 136 -15.66 36.54 9.07
C LYS A 136 -16.18 35.29 9.79
N MET A 137 -15.48 34.17 9.67
CA MET A 137 -15.92 32.85 10.14
C MET A 137 -15.15 32.36 11.37
N GLY A 138 -14.08 33.06 11.77
CA GLY A 138 -13.25 32.68 12.92
C GLY A 138 -12.41 31.42 12.67
N GLU A 139 -11.94 30.80 13.76
CA GLU A 139 -11.12 29.58 13.76
C GLU A 139 -11.94 28.29 13.67
N GLU A 140 -13.28 28.39 13.60
CA GLU A 140 -14.19 27.23 13.52
C GLU A 140 -14.07 26.48 12.18
N TYR A 141 -13.44 27.09 11.16
CA TYR A 141 -13.32 26.52 9.81
C TYR A 141 -11.86 26.33 9.41
N GLU A 142 -11.51 25.10 9.04
CA GLU A 142 -10.18 24.76 8.52
C GLU A 142 -10.08 25.14 7.04
N ILE A 143 -9.24 26.15 6.72
CA ILE A 143 -8.98 26.55 5.34
C ILE A 143 -7.73 25.84 4.82
N LYS A 144 -7.91 24.93 3.86
CA LYS A 144 -6.82 24.27 3.13
C LYS A 144 -6.64 24.85 1.74
N ILE A 145 -5.47 25.40 1.46
CA ILE A 145 -5.07 25.80 0.10
C ILE A 145 -4.36 24.60 -0.53
N PRO A 146 -4.93 23.96 -1.58
CA PRO A 146 -4.30 22.81 -2.19
C PRO A 146 -3.04 23.22 -2.96
N GLU A 147 -1.98 22.44 -2.80
CA GLU A 147 -0.76 22.59 -3.58
C GLU A 147 -0.93 22.13 -5.02
N LYS A 148 -0.18 22.72 -5.95
CA LYS A 148 -0.21 22.35 -7.36
C LYS A 148 0.33 20.93 -7.53
N LYS A 149 -0.55 20.00 -7.91
CA LYS A 149 -0.14 18.65 -8.30
C LYS A 149 0.40 18.66 -9.74
N ASN A 150 1.63 18.19 -9.92
CA ASN A 150 2.35 18.09 -11.21
C ASN A 150 2.59 19.45 -11.91
N PRO A 151 3.47 20.31 -11.37
CA PRO A 151 3.86 21.53 -12.07
C PRO A 151 4.50 21.20 -13.42
N LYS A 152 4.12 21.94 -14.47
CA LYS A 152 4.79 21.85 -15.78
C LYS A 152 6.14 22.55 -15.68
N ILE A 153 7.22 21.81 -15.90
CA ILE A 153 8.58 22.35 -15.93
C ILE A 153 8.75 23.20 -17.19
N LYS A 154 9.15 24.45 -17.03
CA LYS A 154 9.58 25.34 -18.12
C LYS A 154 11.08 25.23 -18.25
N ILE A 155 11.53 24.96 -19.46
CA ILE A 155 12.94 24.93 -19.81
C ILE A 155 13.11 25.86 -21.00
N PHE A 156 13.90 26.93 -20.84
CA PHE A 156 14.19 27.86 -21.93
C PHE A 156 15.63 28.34 -21.85
N ASN A 157 16.23 28.64 -23.02
CA ASN A 157 17.56 29.22 -23.13
C ASN A 157 18.68 28.44 -22.40
N ILE A 158 18.72 27.10 -22.55
CA ILE A 158 19.86 26.30 -22.07
C ILE A 158 21.03 26.47 -23.03
N GLU A 159 22.18 26.90 -22.51
CA GLU A 159 23.42 26.92 -23.28
C GLU A 159 23.92 25.51 -23.56
N LYS A 160 24.50 25.28 -24.76
CA LYS A 160 25.03 23.95 -25.13
C LYS A 160 26.07 23.43 -24.14
N LYS A 161 26.86 24.33 -23.54
CA LYS A 161 27.87 23.99 -22.53
C LYS A 161 27.24 23.40 -21.26
N SER A 162 26.05 23.87 -20.88
CA SER A 162 25.32 23.34 -19.73
C SER A 162 24.69 21.97 -19.99
N LEU A 163 24.72 21.45 -21.23
CA LEU A 163 24.29 20.07 -21.53
C LEU A 163 25.41 19.04 -21.27
N GLU A 164 26.66 19.50 -21.17
CA GLU A 164 27.82 18.63 -20.95
C GLU A 164 27.96 18.25 -19.48
N ASP A 165 27.45 19.08 -18.57
CA ASP A 165 27.46 18.87 -17.12
C ASP A 165 26.03 18.69 -16.58
N PRO A 166 25.67 17.47 -16.14
CA PRO A 166 24.35 17.17 -15.57
C PRO A 166 24.00 18.02 -14.34
N ASP A 167 24.98 18.34 -13.49
CA ASP A 167 24.74 19.03 -12.23
C ASP A 167 24.39 20.50 -12.51
N VAL A 168 25.12 21.13 -13.42
CA VAL A 168 24.86 22.51 -13.89
C VAL A 168 23.52 22.60 -14.63
N LEU A 169 23.16 21.58 -15.41
CA LEU A 169 21.85 21.52 -16.06
C LEU A 169 20.70 21.50 -15.05
N ILE A 170 20.84 20.66 -14.02
CA ILE A 170 19.83 20.52 -12.96
C ILE A 170 19.71 21.84 -12.20
N GLU A 171 20.81 22.47 -11.83
CA GLU A 171 20.81 23.76 -11.14
C GLU A 171 20.09 24.84 -11.96
N ASN A 172 20.36 24.92 -13.26
CA ASN A 172 19.66 25.85 -14.15
C ASN A 172 18.15 25.57 -14.22
N ILE A 173 17.72 24.30 -14.26
CA ILE A 173 16.30 23.94 -14.26
C ILE A 173 15.64 24.30 -12.93
N VAL A 174 16.34 24.10 -11.81
CA VAL A 174 15.90 24.45 -10.46
C VAL A 174 15.65 25.95 -10.36
N ILE A 175 16.62 26.76 -10.79
CA ILE A 175 16.54 28.23 -10.79
C ILE A 175 15.39 28.71 -11.68
N GLN A 176 15.25 28.18 -12.90
CA GLN A 176 14.22 28.60 -13.85
C GLN A 176 12.79 28.35 -13.37
N ASN A 177 12.59 27.33 -12.53
CA ASN A 177 11.26 26.92 -12.07
C ASN A 177 11.01 27.28 -10.60
N VAL A 178 11.92 28.02 -9.95
CA VAL A 178 11.79 28.46 -8.55
C VAL A 178 11.43 27.30 -7.63
N ILE A 179 12.17 26.20 -7.79
CA ILE A 179 11.97 24.97 -7.01
C ILE A 179 12.70 25.15 -5.68
N CYS A 180 11.93 25.48 -4.64
CA CYS A 180 12.49 25.82 -3.33
C CYS A 180 12.31 24.71 -2.29
N THR A 181 11.64 23.59 -2.62
CA THR A 181 11.38 22.52 -1.65
C THR A 181 11.96 21.16 -2.07
N PRO A 182 12.42 20.32 -1.10
CA PRO A 182 12.89 18.95 -1.40
C PRO A 182 11.82 18.05 -2.05
N ALA A 183 10.53 18.30 -1.79
CA ALA A 183 9.42 17.56 -2.39
C ALA A 183 9.27 17.84 -3.90
N ASP A 184 9.54 19.09 -4.30
CA ASP A 184 9.53 19.50 -5.71
C ASP A 184 10.71 18.88 -6.48
N LEU A 185 11.89 18.80 -5.86
CA LEU A 185 13.07 18.11 -6.40
C LEU A 185 12.77 16.63 -6.69
N TYR A 186 12.17 15.90 -5.75
CA TYR A 186 11.80 14.50 -5.94
C TYR A 186 10.79 14.32 -7.09
N SER A 187 9.82 15.22 -7.18
CA SER A 187 8.82 15.21 -8.26
C SER A 187 9.46 15.40 -9.63
N ILE A 188 10.50 16.24 -9.72
CA ILE A 188 11.24 16.49 -10.97
C ILE A 188 12.16 15.32 -11.32
N MET A 189 12.89 14.75 -10.37
CA MET A 189 13.69 13.54 -10.61
C MET A 189 12.82 12.39 -11.11
N LYS A 190 11.58 12.29 -10.60
CA LYS A 190 10.57 11.34 -11.11
C LYS A 190 10.10 11.67 -12.52
N ILE A 191 9.96 12.94 -12.89
CA ILE A 191 9.60 13.36 -14.26
C ILE A 191 10.76 13.06 -15.23
N LEU A 192 11.99 13.39 -14.86
CA LEU A 192 13.19 13.16 -15.67
C LEU A 192 13.44 11.67 -15.91
N SER A 193 13.38 10.84 -14.87
CA SER A 193 13.52 9.38 -15.01
C SER A 193 12.42 8.75 -15.87
N ASN A 194 11.18 9.26 -15.83
CA ASN A 194 10.12 8.83 -16.73
C ASN A 194 10.38 9.25 -18.19
N TYR A 195 11.07 10.37 -18.42
CA TYR A 195 11.42 10.85 -19.76
C TYR A 195 12.52 9.98 -20.39
N GLU A 196 13.56 9.62 -19.62
CA GLU A 196 14.62 8.70 -20.07
C GLU A 196 14.05 7.35 -20.49
N ASN A 197 13.17 6.77 -19.68
CA ASN A 197 12.52 5.49 -19.97
C ASN A 197 11.65 5.53 -21.23
N ARG A 198 11.01 6.67 -21.55
CA ARG A 198 10.23 6.83 -22.78
C ARG A 198 11.12 7.03 -24.01
N ARG A 199 12.27 7.68 -23.85
CA ARG A 199 13.22 7.92 -24.95
C ARG A 199 13.90 6.61 -25.39
N ILE A 200 14.25 5.74 -24.45
CA ILE A 200 14.78 4.40 -24.72
C ILE A 200 13.79 3.56 -25.54
N LYS A 201 12.49 3.65 -25.21
CA LYS A 201 11.42 2.88 -25.86
C LYS A 201 11.06 3.34 -27.28
N ILE A 202 11.49 4.53 -27.69
CA ILE A 202 11.26 5.09 -29.03
C ILE A 202 12.48 4.82 -29.94
N MET A 203 13.64 4.50 -29.35
CA MET A 203 14.87 4.16 -30.09
C MET A 203 15.14 2.65 -30.20
N SER A 204 14.34 1.82 -29.53
CA SER A 204 14.30 0.36 -29.64
C SER A 204 13.17 -0.10 -30.55
#